data_AF-A0A2R7YV64-F1
#
_entry.id   AF-A0A2R7YV64-F1
#
_cell.length_a   1.000
_cell.length_b   1.000
_cell.length_c   1.000
_cell.angle_alpha   90.00
_cell.angle_beta   90.00
_cell.angle_gamma   90.00
#
_symmetry.space_group_name_H-M   'P 1'
#
loop_
_entity.id
_entity.type
_entity.pdbx_description
1 polymer ?
#
loop_
_entity_poly.entity_id
_entity_poly.type
_entity_poly.pdbx_seq_one_letter_code
_entity_poly.pdbx_strand_id
1 'polypeptide(L)'
;MSDEVRRAAQESRLGYAELHAELAMARAELDAARAQPMFTQEEKEQLQEVARSGAMGRDMQEFAEDVRRGDADWESFIRGQDGRTALLEGFVDTAQEEFGEEAEAAFAESEAPDDVEDPRR
;
A
#
# COMPACT_ATOMS: atom_id res chain seq x y z
N MET A 1 51.39 -6.08 5.91
CA MET A 1 49.95 -6.36 5.81
C MET A 1 49.80 -7.62 4.97
N SER A 2 49.19 -8.69 5.49
CA SER A 2 49.03 -9.98 4.78
C SER A 2 48.07 -9.85 3.59
N ASP A 3 48.31 -10.60 2.52
CA ASP A 3 47.44 -10.63 1.33
C ASP A 3 46.00 -11.07 1.67
N GLU A 4 45.82 -11.90 2.71
CA GLU A 4 44.51 -12.26 3.24
C GLU A 4 43.72 -11.05 3.74
N VAL A 5 44.37 -10.10 4.42
CA VAL A 5 43.71 -8.89 4.93
C VAL A 5 43.26 -7.99 3.77
N ARG A 6 44.04 -7.94 2.68
CA ARG A 6 43.68 -7.18 1.48
C ARG A 6 42.50 -7.84 0.75
N ARG A 7 42.48 -9.16 0.65
CA ARG A 7 41.39 -9.94 0.05
C ARG A 7 40.09 -9.78 0.83
N ALA A 8 40.13 -9.95 2.15
CA ALA A 8 38.95 -9.79 3.01
C ALA A 8 38.38 -8.36 2.95
N ALA A 9 39.24 -7.33 2.92
CA ALA A 9 38.80 -5.95 2.75
C ALA A 9 38.15 -5.70 1.37
N GLN A 10 38.66 -6.35 0.32
CA GLN A 10 38.09 -6.24 -1.02
C GLN A 10 36.73 -6.95 -1.13
N GLU A 11 36.61 -8.16 -0.58
CA GLU A 11 35.35 -8.93 -0.53
C GLU A 11 34.28 -8.18 0.28
N SER A 12 34.65 -7.62 1.43
CA SER A 12 33.74 -6.79 2.23
C SER A 12 33.27 -5.55 1.47
N ARG A 13 34.18 -4.85 0.76
CA ARG A 13 33.80 -3.67 -0.05
C ARG A 13 32.85 -4.03 -1.20
N LEU A 14 33.05 -5.18 -1.84
CA LEU A 14 32.15 -5.67 -2.89
C LEU A 14 30.78 -6.01 -2.32
N GLY A 15 30.72 -6.73 -1.20
CA GLY A 15 29.44 -7.05 -0.54
C GLY A 15 28.67 -5.81 -0.09
N TYR A 16 29.37 -4.78 0.41
CA TYR A 16 28.71 -3.50 0.72
C TYR A 16 28.16 -2.78 -0.52
N ALA A 17 28.88 -2.83 -1.64
CA ALA A 17 28.42 -2.22 -2.88
C ALA A 17 27.21 -2.96 -3.46
N GLU A 18 27.22 -4.30 -3.42
CA GLU A 18 26.09 -5.14 -3.83
C GLU A 18 24.86 -4.87 -2.97
N LEU A 19 25.00 -4.89 -1.64
CA LEU A 19 23.89 -4.58 -0.72
C LEU A 19 23.30 -3.18 -0.98
N HIS A 20 24.15 -2.18 -1.21
CA HIS A 20 23.67 -0.83 -1.53
C HIS A 20 22.92 -0.77 -2.86
N ALA A 21 23.36 -1.53 -3.87
CA ALA A 21 22.68 -1.61 -5.15
C ALA A 21 21.31 -2.28 -5.00
N GLU A 22 21.24 -3.41 -4.29
CA GLU A 22 19.98 -4.12 -4.01
C GLU A 22 18.99 -3.23 -3.23
N LEU A 23 19.46 -2.52 -2.20
CA LEU A 23 18.62 -1.58 -1.46
C LEU A 23 18.10 -0.43 -2.33
N ALA A 24 18.92 0.07 -3.27
CA ALA A 24 18.49 1.11 -4.19
C ALA A 24 17.44 0.60 -5.18
N MET A 25 17.58 -0.63 -5.67
CA MET A 25 16.59 -1.27 -6.55
C MET A 25 15.28 -1.53 -5.81
N ALA A 26 15.33 -2.16 -4.64
CA ALA A 26 14.14 -2.39 -3.81
C ALA A 26 13.41 -1.08 -3.46
N ARG A 27 14.17 0.01 -3.23
CA ARG A 27 13.57 1.33 -3.01
C ARG A 27 12.89 1.87 -4.26
N ALA A 28 13.51 1.72 -5.43
CA ALA A 28 12.94 2.15 -6.70
C ALA A 28 11.65 1.37 -7.04
N GLU A 29 11.63 0.06 -6.80
CA GLU A 29 10.45 -0.78 -6.97
C GLU A 29 9.32 -0.36 -6.03
N LEU A 30 9.63 -0.10 -4.75
CA LEU A 30 8.66 0.39 -3.78
C LEU A 30 8.07 1.75 -4.19
N ASP A 31 8.93 2.66 -4.65
CA ASP A 31 8.49 3.99 -5.08
C ASP A 31 7.66 3.90 -6.38
N ALA A 32 7.98 2.99 -7.29
CA ALA A 32 7.18 2.71 -8.49
C ALA A 32 5.81 2.11 -8.16
N ALA A 33 5.75 1.14 -7.25
CA ALA A 33 4.50 0.57 -6.75
C ALA A 33 3.64 1.65 -6.06
N ARG A 34 4.26 2.58 -5.33
CA ARG A 34 3.57 3.72 -4.72
C ARG A 34 3.06 4.75 -5.74
N ALA A 35 3.68 4.87 -6.90
CA ALA A 35 3.28 5.83 -7.92
C ALA A 35 2.05 5.38 -8.72
N GLN A 36 1.67 4.11 -8.67
CA GLN A 36 0.46 3.62 -9.33
C GLN A 36 -0.78 4.06 -8.56
N PRO A 37 -1.82 4.61 -9.23
CA PRO A 37 -3.07 4.97 -8.60
C PRO A 37 -3.70 3.74 -7.93
N MET A 38 -4.05 3.85 -6.64
CA MET A 38 -4.75 2.75 -5.95
C MET A 38 -6.19 2.58 -6.43
N PHE A 39 -6.79 3.64 -6.97
CA PHE A 39 -8.15 3.64 -7.47
C PHE A 39 -8.20 4.30 -8.84
N THR A 40 -9.03 3.74 -9.71
CA THR A 40 -9.53 4.42 -10.88
C THR A 40 -10.38 5.63 -10.49
N GLN A 41 -10.58 6.56 -11.43
CA GLN A 41 -11.42 7.73 -11.21
C GLN A 41 -12.87 7.33 -10.87
N GLU A 42 -13.38 6.28 -11.51
CA GLU A 42 -14.73 5.77 -11.28
C GLU A 42 -14.89 5.20 -9.86
N GLU A 43 -13.91 4.42 -9.38
CA GLU A 43 -13.91 3.91 -8.01
C GLU A 43 -13.83 5.04 -6.97
N LYS A 44 -13.04 6.09 -7.24
CA LYS A 44 -13.00 7.29 -6.36
C LYS A 44 -14.36 7.98 -6.29
N GLU A 45 -15.09 8.06 -7.40
CA GLU A 45 -16.43 8.65 -7.45
C GLU A 45 -17.47 7.81 -6.70
N GLN A 46 -17.42 6.49 -6.85
CA GLN A 46 -18.29 5.58 -6.09
C GLN A 46 -18.02 5.66 -4.59
N LEU A 47 -16.75 5.64 -4.19
CA LEU A 47 -16.34 5.80 -2.78
C LEU A 47 -16.83 7.13 -2.21
N GLN A 48 -16.68 8.21 -2.98
CA GLN A 48 -17.17 9.54 -2.63
C GLN A 48 -18.70 9.56 -2.45
N GLU A 49 -19.46 8.91 -3.32
CA GLU A 49 -20.92 8.84 -3.23
C GLU A 49 -21.39 8.08 -2.00
N VAL A 50 -20.82 6.89 -1.76
CA VAL A 50 -21.16 6.04 -0.63
C VAL A 50 -20.82 6.75 0.69
N ALA A 51 -19.64 7.35 0.81
CA ALA A 51 -19.26 8.10 2.00
C ALA A 51 -20.19 9.30 2.25
N ARG A 52 -20.55 10.07 1.20
CA ARG A 52 -21.47 11.22 1.33
C ARG A 52 -22.89 10.82 1.73
N SER A 53 -23.33 9.63 1.34
CA SER A 53 -24.64 9.11 1.75
C SER A 53 -24.73 8.87 3.27
N GLY A 54 -23.59 8.79 3.96
CA GLY A 54 -23.49 8.46 5.37
C GLY A 54 -23.53 6.95 5.65
N ALA A 55 -23.54 6.11 4.61
CA ALA A 55 -23.51 4.65 4.74
C ALA A 55 -22.26 4.17 5.50
N MET A 56 -21.13 4.87 5.35
CA MET A 56 -19.87 4.56 6.04
C MET A 56 -19.72 5.28 7.40
N GLY A 57 -20.81 5.82 7.93
CA GLY A 57 -20.81 6.59 9.18
C GLY A 57 -20.49 8.07 9.01
N ARG A 58 -20.65 8.80 10.13
CA ARG A 58 -20.56 10.27 10.15
C ARG A 58 -19.16 10.78 9.84
N ASP A 59 -18.13 10.15 10.38
CA ASP A 59 -16.76 10.63 10.22
C ASP A 59 -16.30 10.47 8.75
N MET A 60 -16.76 9.42 8.05
CA MET A 60 -16.58 9.28 6.59
C MET A 60 -17.36 10.28 5.77
N GLN A 61 -18.58 10.61 6.20
CA GLN A 61 -19.35 11.65 5.54
C GLN A 61 -18.65 13.01 5.67
N GLU A 62 -18.11 13.33 6.85
CA GLU A 62 -17.33 14.55 7.07
C GLU A 62 -16.04 14.55 6.23
N PHE A 63 -15.32 13.42 6.19
CA PHE A 63 -14.15 13.26 5.33
C PHE A 63 -14.48 13.45 3.84
N ALA A 64 -15.59 12.89 3.35
CA ALA A 64 -15.99 13.06 1.97
C ALA A 64 -16.31 14.52 1.63
N GLU A 65 -16.83 15.30 2.58
CA GLU A 65 -17.01 16.74 2.39
C GLU A 65 -15.66 17.49 2.32
N ASP A 66 -14.65 17.07 3.07
CA ASP A 66 -13.29 17.61 2.98
C ASP A 66 -12.65 17.29 1.62
N VAL A 67 -12.83 16.07 1.11
CA VAL A 67 -12.38 15.69 -0.24
C VAL A 67 -13.07 16.56 -1.30
N ARG A 68 -14.38 16.79 -1.16
CA ARG A 68 -15.14 17.65 -2.09
C ARG A 68 -14.65 19.10 -2.08
N ARG A 69 -14.18 19.61 -0.94
CA ARG A 69 -13.60 20.96 -0.82
C ARG A 69 -12.16 21.04 -1.32
N GLY A 70 -11.50 19.90 -1.51
CA GLY A 70 -10.08 19.83 -1.86
C GLY A 70 -9.14 19.89 -0.65
N ASP A 71 -9.68 19.75 0.56
CA ASP A 71 -8.93 19.75 1.82
C ASP A 71 -8.38 18.34 2.17
N ALA A 72 -8.86 17.31 1.48
CA ALA A 72 -8.43 15.93 1.60
C ALA A 72 -8.43 15.22 0.24
N ASP A 73 -7.78 14.06 0.19
CA ASP A 73 -7.69 13.21 -1.00
C ASP A 73 -7.79 11.74 -0.59
N TRP A 74 -8.60 10.98 -1.32
CA TRP A 74 -8.86 9.56 -1.05
C TRP A 74 -7.60 8.72 -1.07
N GLU A 75 -6.69 9.03 -1.98
CA GLU A 75 -5.47 8.24 -2.16
C GLU A 75 -4.48 8.48 -1.02
N SER A 76 -4.36 9.73 -0.58
CA SER A 76 -3.59 10.10 0.61
C SER A 76 -4.15 9.47 1.88
N PHE A 77 -5.48 9.40 2.01
CA PHE A 77 -6.18 8.77 3.14
C PHE A 77 -5.94 7.26 3.20
N ILE A 78 -6.18 6.53 2.12
CA ILE A 78 -6.00 5.07 2.09
C ILE A 78 -4.52 4.66 2.24
N ARG A 79 -3.59 5.49 1.76
CA ARG A 79 -2.15 5.28 2.01
C ARG A 79 -1.71 5.66 3.43
N GLY A 80 -2.60 6.18 4.27
CA GLY A 80 -2.30 6.63 5.63
C GLY A 80 -1.35 7.84 5.70
N GLN A 81 -1.30 8.66 4.64
CA GLN A 81 -0.36 9.77 4.51
C GLN A 81 -0.93 11.10 5.04
N ASP A 82 -2.22 11.17 5.30
CA ASP A 82 -2.94 12.40 5.67
C ASP A 82 -3.09 12.60 7.20
N GLY A 83 -2.55 11.68 8.01
CA GLY A 83 -2.58 11.73 9.47
C GLY A 83 -3.90 11.29 10.10
N ARG A 84 -4.88 10.79 9.32
CA ARG A 84 -6.19 10.32 9.82
C ARG A 84 -6.20 8.82 10.14
N THR A 85 -5.13 8.29 10.74
CA THR A 85 -4.94 6.84 10.95
C THR A 85 -6.09 6.17 11.70
N ALA A 86 -6.61 6.76 12.78
CA ALA A 86 -7.73 6.18 13.53
C ALA A 86 -9.02 6.07 12.69
N LEU A 87 -9.20 6.99 11.75
CA LEU A 87 -10.35 7.00 10.86
C LEU A 87 -10.18 5.93 9.76
N LEU A 88 -8.96 5.75 9.26
CA LEU A 88 -8.61 4.67 8.34
C LEU A 88 -8.78 3.29 9.01
N GLU A 89 -8.34 3.13 10.26
CA GLU A 89 -8.53 1.90 11.04
C GLU A 89 -10.02 1.55 11.16
N GLY A 90 -10.86 2.51 11.56
CA GLY A 90 -12.31 2.27 11.64
C GLY A 90 -12.97 1.94 10.29
N PHE A 91 -12.51 2.56 9.20
CA PHE A 91 -12.95 2.22 7.86
C PHE A 91 -12.58 0.79 7.47
N VAL A 92 -11.34 0.37 7.74
CA VAL A 92 -10.86 -0.99 7.44
C VAL A 92 -11.61 -2.03 8.26
N ASP A 93 -11.83 -1.79 9.56
CA ASP A 93 -12.57 -2.70 10.43
C ASP A 93 -14.00 -2.89 9.92
N THR A 94 -14.69 -1.80 9.57
CA THR A 94 -16.06 -1.85 9.01
C THR A 94 -16.08 -2.61 7.68
N ALA A 95 -15.13 -2.34 6.78
CA ALA A 95 -15.05 -3.02 5.50
C ALA A 95 -14.76 -4.53 5.65
N GLN A 96 -13.94 -4.92 6.64
CA GLN A 96 -13.70 -6.32 6.95
C GLN A 96 -14.95 -7.01 7.53
N GLU A 97 -15.71 -6.32 8.38
CA GLU A 97 -16.97 -6.87 8.92
C GLU A 97 -18.02 -7.09 7.82
N GLU A 98 -18.13 -6.16 6.86
CA GLU A 98 -19.14 -6.25 5.79
C GLU A 98 -18.72 -7.13 4.62
N PHE A 99 -17.44 -7.10 4.22
CA PHE A 99 -16.96 -7.73 2.98
C PHE A 99 -15.85 -8.76 3.20
N GLY A 100 -15.46 -9.04 4.45
CA GLY A 100 -14.33 -9.93 4.75
C GLY A 100 -14.47 -11.32 4.15
N GLU A 101 -15.65 -11.94 4.27
CA GLU A 101 -15.89 -13.29 3.73
C GLU A 101 -15.82 -13.31 2.19
N GLU A 102 -16.33 -12.26 1.52
CA GLU A 102 -16.27 -12.14 0.07
C GLU A 102 -14.85 -11.86 -0.41
N ALA A 103 -14.12 -11.01 0.32
CA ALA A 103 -12.71 -10.73 0.05
C ALA A 103 -11.84 -11.98 0.22
N GLU A 104 -12.08 -12.79 1.26
CA GLU A 104 -11.39 -14.08 1.46
C GLU A 104 -11.69 -15.06 0.32
N ALA A 105 -12.95 -15.16 -0.11
CA ALA A 105 -13.34 -16.02 -1.24
C ALA A 105 -12.67 -15.56 -2.55
N ALA A 106 -12.70 -14.26 -2.85
CA ALA A 106 -12.03 -13.69 -4.01
C ALA A 106 -10.51 -13.92 -3.96
N PHE A 107 -9.90 -13.77 -2.77
CA PHE A 107 -8.49 -14.09 -2.58
C PHE A 107 -8.20 -15.56 -2.85
N ALA A 108 -9.02 -16.48 -2.35
CA ALA A 108 -8.86 -17.92 -2.58
C ALA A 108 -8.95 -18.30 -4.06
N GLU A 109 -9.75 -17.58 -4.85
CA GLU A 109 -9.94 -17.82 -6.29
C GLU A 109 -8.94 -17.08 -7.17
N SER A 110 -8.32 -16.01 -6.68
CA SER A 110 -7.31 -15.25 -7.42
C SER A 110 -6.07 -16.11 -7.72
N GLU A 111 -5.53 -16.00 -8.94
CA GLU A 111 -4.26 -16.62 -9.31
C GLU A 111 -3.11 -15.75 -8.80
N ALA A 112 -2.09 -16.36 -8.21
CA ALA A 112 -0.90 -15.61 -7.80
C ALA A 112 -0.24 -15.01 -9.06
N PRO A 113 0.39 -13.81 -8.95
CA PRO A 113 1.19 -13.26 -10.02
C PRO A 113 2.21 -14.28 -10.55
N ASP A 114 2.44 -14.32 -11.86
CA ASP A 114 3.27 -15.32 -12.53
C ASP A 114 4.71 -15.42 -11.97
N ASP A 115 5.19 -14.38 -11.28
CA ASP A 115 6.52 -14.23 -10.70
C ASP A 115 6.59 -14.46 -9.19
N VAL A 116 5.47 -14.81 -8.53
CA VAL A 116 5.39 -15.04 -7.09
C VAL A 116 4.97 -16.49 -6.82
N GLU A 117 5.75 -17.20 -6.00
CA GLU A 117 5.39 -18.54 -5.53
C GLU A 117 4.11 -18.46 -4.69
N ASP A 118 3.05 -19.13 -5.15
CA ASP A 118 1.74 -19.11 -4.48
C ASP A 118 1.81 -19.91 -3.17
N PRO A 119 1.72 -19.25 -2.00
CA PRO A 119 1.83 -19.94 -0.71
C PRO A 119 0.65 -20.88 -0.40
N ARG A 120 -0.38 -20.91 -1.26
CA ARG A 120 -1.54 -21.82 -1.16
C ARG A 120 -1.32 -23.15 -1.90
N ARG A 121 -0.27 -23.28 -2.71
CA ARG A 121 0.05 -24.50 -3.48
C ARG A 121 1.19 -25.31 -2.87
#